data_AF-A0A7C0USU6-F1
#
_entry.id   AF-A0A7C0USU6-F1
#
_cell.length_a   1.000
_cell.length_b   1.000
_cell.length_c   1.000
_cell.angle_alpha   90.00
_cell.angle_beta   90.00
_cell.angle_gamma   90.00
#
_symmetry.space_group_name_H-M   'P 1'
#
loop_
_entity.id
_entity.type
_entity.pdbx_description
1 polymer ?
#
loop_
_entity_poly.entity_id
_entity_poly.type
_entity_poly.pdbx_seq_one_letter_code
_entity_poly.pdbx_strand_id
1 'polypeptide(L)'
;HFVGLPEAELILAHATTYLACAPKSNASYMALLEAKRDVERFGPLPVPLFVRNAPTRLMSEMGYGKGYIYDHRAPEHFAAQDHLPEDLKGRVYYEPTEQGYEAKIRKRLQRWRRIKRERNETAANEE
;
A
#
# COMPACT_ATOMS: atom_id res chain seq x y z
N HIS A 1 25.79 22.79 -12.56
CA HIS A 1 26.66 21.84 -11.83
C HIS A 1 26.77 22.33 -10.38
N PHE A 2 26.03 21.75 -9.43
CA PHE A 2 26.01 22.27 -8.05
C PHE A 2 27.21 21.83 -7.18
N VAL A 3 27.92 20.77 -7.58
CA VAL A 3 29.11 20.27 -6.88
C VAL A 3 30.29 20.14 -7.85
N GLY A 4 30.13 19.40 -8.97
CA GLY A 4 31.21 19.23 -9.95
C GLY A 4 32.30 18.26 -9.48
N LEU A 5 33.24 17.98 -10.37
CA LEU A 5 34.45 17.22 -10.01
C LEU A 5 35.51 18.20 -9.48
N PRO A 6 36.32 17.80 -8.49
CA PRO A 6 36.44 16.46 -7.91
C PRO A 6 35.49 16.11 -6.75
N GLU A 7 34.79 17.08 -6.14
CA GLU A 7 34.02 16.86 -4.90
C GLU A 7 32.85 15.87 -5.07
N ALA A 8 32.28 15.75 -6.27
CA ALA A 8 31.25 14.75 -6.56
C ALA A 8 31.75 13.31 -6.37
N GLU A 9 33.05 13.04 -6.51
CA GLU A 9 33.62 11.70 -6.31
C GLU A 9 33.46 11.25 -4.86
N LEU A 10 33.67 12.15 -3.89
CA LEU A 10 33.54 11.84 -2.48
C LEU A 10 32.09 11.48 -2.11
N ILE A 11 31.12 12.21 -2.67
CA ILE A 11 29.70 11.95 -2.46
C ILE A 11 29.31 10.59 -3.06
N LEU A 12 29.75 10.30 -4.28
CA LEU A 12 29.47 9.03 -4.93
C LEU A 12 30.15 7.85 -4.24
N ALA A 13 31.39 8.01 -3.78
CA ALA A 13 32.10 6.99 -3.01
C ALA A 13 31.35 6.66 -1.70
N HIS A 14 30.92 7.69 -0.97
CA HIS A 14 30.15 7.52 0.26
C HIS A 14 28.78 6.86 0.00
N ALA A 15 28.02 7.33 -0.99
CA ALA A 15 26.73 6.73 -1.34
C ALA A 15 26.86 5.26 -1.79
N THR A 16 27.89 4.96 -2.60
CA THR A 16 28.13 3.61 -3.12
C THR A 16 28.46 2.64 -1.99
N THR A 17 29.39 3.02 -1.11
CA THR A 17 29.77 2.19 0.05
C THR A 17 28.62 2.00 1.03
N TYR A 18 27.82 3.05 1.28
CA TYR A 18 26.61 2.95 2.08
C TYR A 18 25.62 1.94 1.47
N LEU A 19 25.29 2.07 0.19
CA LEU A 19 24.37 1.17 -0.51
C LEU A 19 24.92 -0.26 -0.58
N ALA A 20 26.22 -0.44 -0.78
CA ALA A 20 26.87 -1.75 -0.81
C ALA A 20 26.72 -2.49 0.53
N CYS A 21 26.83 -1.78 1.67
CA CYS A 21 26.70 -2.35 3.01
C CYS A 21 25.25 -2.39 3.54
N ALA A 22 24.30 -1.70 2.91
CA ALA A 22 22.91 -1.68 3.36
C ALA A 22 22.22 -3.06 3.23
N PRO A 23 21.25 -3.40 4.10
CA PRO A 23 20.38 -4.55 3.90
C PRO A 23 19.68 -4.49 2.53
N LYS A 24 19.65 -5.62 1.82
CA LYS A 24 19.11 -5.69 0.45
C LYS A 24 17.70 -6.26 0.46
N SER A 25 16.79 -5.59 -0.24
CA SER A 25 15.44 -6.10 -0.52
C SER A 25 14.96 -5.51 -1.84
N ASN A 26 14.35 -6.35 -2.68
CA ASN A 26 13.64 -5.94 -3.89
C ASN A 26 12.11 -6.10 -3.74
N ALA A 27 11.60 -6.32 -2.53
CA ALA A 27 10.19 -6.65 -2.29
C ALA A 27 9.23 -5.57 -2.81
N SER A 28 9.53 -4.29 -2.59
CA SER A 28 8.72 -3.18 -3.12
C SER A 28 8.76 -3.08 -4.64
N TYR A 29 9.91 -3.38 -5.25
CA TYR A 29 10.07 -3.41 -6.70
C TYR A 29 9.26 -4.54 -7.32
N MET A 30 9.32 -5.75 -6.76
CA MET A 30 8.51 -6.89 -7.21
C MET A 30 7.02 -6.62 -7.06
N ALA A 31 6.60 -6.01 -5.94
CA ALA A 31 5.21 -5.60 -5.72
C ALA A 31 4.70 -4.64 -6.81
N LEU A 32 5.53 -3.66 -7.20
CA LEU A 32 5.20 -2.73 -8.27
C LEU A 32 5.10 -3.44 -9.63
N LEU A 33 6.02 -4.35 -9.94
CA LEU A 33 5.96 -5.11 -11.20
C LEU A 33 4.71 -5.97 -11.27
N GLU A 34 4.32 -6.61 -10.18
CA GLU A 34 3.10 -7.41 -10.12
C GLU A 34 1.85 -6.54 -10.30
N ALA A 35 1.77 -5.40 -9.59
CA ALA A 35 0.67 -4.46 -9.74
C ALA A 35 0.55 -3.92 -11.18
N LYS A 36 1.68 -3.63 -11.85
CA LYS A 36 1.70 -3.22 -13.27
C LYS A 36 1.17 -4.32 -14.19
N ARG A 37 1.56 -5.57 -13.96
CA ARG A 37 1.05 -6.71 -14.73
C ARG A 37 -0.45 -6.88 -14.57
N ASP A 38 -0.97 -6.69 -13.37
CA ASP A 38 -2.42 -6.74 -13.14
C ASP A 38 -3.13 -5.58 -13.84
N VAL A 39 -2.56 -4.36 -13.86
CA VAL A 39 -3.12 -3.25 -14.65
C VAL A 39 -3.15 -3.57 -16.16
N GLU A 40 -2.08 -4.13 -16.70
CA GLU A 40 -2.02 -4.54 -18.12
C GLU A 40 -3.03 -5.66 -18.43
N ARG A 41 -3.22 -6.59 -17.49
CA ARG A 41 -4.10 -7.76 -17.67
C ARG A 41 -5.59 -7.42 -17.53
N PHE A 42 -5.96 -6.64 -16.51
CA PHE A 42 -7.36 -6.37 -16.17
C PHE A 42 -7.87 -5.06 -16.77
N GLY A 43 -6.98 -4.19 -17.25
CA GLY A 43 -7.35 -2.89 -17.79
C GLY A 43 -7.89 -1.94 -16.71
N PRO A 44 -8.70 -0.94 -17.09
CA PRO A 44 -9.19 0.09 -16.17
C PRO A 44 -10.37 -0.40 -15.31
N LEU A 45 -10.07 -1.20 -14.29
CA LEU A 45 -11.08 -1.61 -13.31
C LEU A 45 -11.70 -0.40 -12.61
N PRO A 46 -13.01 -0.43 -12.31
CA PRO A 46 -13.69 0.70 -11.68
C PRO A 46 -13.18 0.94 -10.27
N VAL A 47 -12.91 2.20 -9.93
CA VAL A 47 -12.59 2.60 -8.55
C VAL A 47 -13.82 2.33 -7.66
N PRO A 48 -13.68 1.66 -6.51
CA PRO A 48 -14.79 1.45 -5.57
C PRO A 48 -15.47 2.77 -5.17
N LEU A 49 -16.80 2.79 -5.13
CA LEU A 49 -17.59 4.03 -4.93
C LEU A 49 -17.22 4.77 -3.64
N PHE A 50 -16.99 4.05 -2.54
CA PHE A 50 -16.65 4.65 -1.25
C PHE A 50 -15.28 5.35 -1.25
N VAL A 51 -14.37 5.06 -2.18
CA VAL A 51 -13.07 5.78 -2.28
C VAL A 51 -13.17 7.00 -3.22
N ARG A 52 -14.24 7.09 -4.03
CA ARG A 52 -14.39 8.20 -4.98
C ARG A 52 -14.66 9.51 -4.25
N ASN A 53 -14.06 10.59 -4.75
CA ASN A 53 -14.36 11.93 -4.28
C ASN A 53 -15.81 12.31 -4.67
N ALA A 54 -16.52 13.00 -3.79
CA ALA A 54 -17.90 13.44 -3.97
C ALA A 54 -18.04 14.97 -3.76
N PRO A 55 -17.39 15.81 -4.60
CA PRO A 55 -17.39 17.26 -4.42
C PRO A 55 -18.70 17.94 -4.82
N THR A 56 -19.58 17.27 -5.58
CA THR A 56 -20.86 17.83 -6.04
C THR A 56 -22.04 17.09 -5.43
N ARG A 57 -23.19 17.76 -5.32
CA ARG A 57 -24.42 17.16 -4.78
C ARG A 57 -24.85 15.91 -5.56
N LEU A 58 -24.79 15.98 -6.89
CA LEU A 58 -25.11 14.86 -7.77
C LEU A 58 -24.21 13.63 -7.49
N MET A 59 -22.91 13.83 -7.29
CA MET A 59 -21.99 12.72 -6.98
C MET A 59 -22.32 12.06 -5.64
N SER A 60 -22.66 12.84 -4.62
CA SER A 60 -23.10 12.31 -3.32
C SER A 60 -24.43 11.55 -3.42
N GLU A 61 -25.39 12.07 -4.20
CA GLU A 61 -26.67 11.39 -4.50
C GLU A 61 -26.44 10.06 -5.24
N MET A 62 -25.43 10.00 -6.11
CA MET A 62 -24.97 8.78 -6.78
C MET A 62 -24.15 7.83 -5.88
N GLY A 63 -24.01 8.15 -4.59
CA GLY A 63 -23.36 7.29 -3.60
C GLY A 63 -21.83 7.37 -3.58
N TYR A 64 -21.21 8.37 -4.22
CA TYR A 64 -19.76 8.53 -4.19
C TYR A 64 -19.31 8.88 -2.77
N GLY A 65 -18.25 8.24 -2.28
CA GLY A 65 -17.76 8.41 -0.91
C GLY A 65 -18.65 7.78 0.17
N LYS A 66 -19.84 7.28 -0.17
CA LYS A 66 -20.75 6.66 0.81
C LYS A 66 -20.14 5.35 1.31
N GLY A 67 -20.06 5.20 2.63
CA GLY A 67 -19.46 4.03 3.28
C GLY A 67 -17.94 4.09 3.42
N TYR A 68 -17.30 5.23 3.13
CA TYR A 68 -15.89 5.43 3.45
C TYR A 68 -15.68 5.44 4.96
N ILE A 69 -14.76 4.61 5.45
CA ILE A 69 -14.39 4.56 6.86
C ILE A 69 -13.06 5.30 7.02
N TYR A 70 -13.09 6.45 7.68
CA TYR A 70 -11.89 7.24 7.93
C TYR A 70 -11.01 6.55 8.98
N ASP A 71 -9.82 6.10 8.57
CA ASP A 71 -8.89 5.32 9.40
C ASP A 71 -8.67 5.93 10.78
N HIS A 72 -8.47 7.25 10.87
CA HIS A 72 -8.17 7.89 12.15
C HIS A 72 -9.31 7.82 13.18
N ARG A 73 -10.55 7.54 12.75
CA ARG A 73 -11.69 7.33 13.65
C ARG A 73 -11.88 5.87 14.03
N ALA A 74 -11.27 4.94 13.30
CA ALA A 74 -11.35 3.52 13.61
C ALA A 74 -10.42 3.17 14.79
N PRO A 75 -10.74 2.13 15.58
CA PRO A 75 -9.80 1.58 16.55
C PRO A 75 -8.46 1.25 15.87
N GLU A 76 -7.35 1.47 16.56
CA GLU A 76 -5.98 1.30 16.04
C GLU A 76 -5.59 2.29 14.92
N HIS A 77 -6.42 3.30 14.65
CA HIS A 77 -6.33 4.15 13.47
C HIS A 77 -6.25 3.33 12.17
N PHE A 78 -7.01 2.22 12.11
CA PHE A 78 -7.04 1.30 10.99
C PHE A 78 -8.47 0.77 10.76
N ALA A 79 -9.10 1.19 9.67
CA ALA A 79 -10.46 0.83 9.29
C ALA A 79 -10.58 -0.63 8.83
N ALA A 80 -9.48 -1.21 8.33
CA ALA A 80 -9.45 -2.53 7.71
C ALA A 80 -10.35 -2.69 6.46
N GLN A 81 -10.79 -1.58 5.86
CA GLN A 81 -11.61 -1.57 4.64
C GLN A 81 -10.80 -2.10 3.43
N ASP A 82 -11.44 -2.89 2.58
CA ASP A 82 -10.88 -3.29 1.27
C ASP A 82 -10.93 -2.10 0.32
N HIS A 83 -9.81 -1.75 -0.31
CA HIS A 83 -9.71 -0.58 -1.21
C HIS A 83 -9.49 -0.96 -2.68
N LEU A 84 -9.18 -2.23 -2.95
CA LEU A 84 -9.02 -2.72 -4.31
C LEU A 84 -10.39 -2.94 -4.96
N PRO A 85 -10.48 -2.85 -6.29
CA PRO A 85 -11.67 -3.30 -7.02
C PRO A 85 -12.02 -4.75 -6.70
N GLU A 86 -13.28 -5.14 -6.92
CA GLU A 86 -13.76 -6.49 -6.58
C GLU A 86 -12.94 -7.59 -7.27
N ASP A 87 -12.55 -7.39 -8.54
CA ASP A 87 -11.72 -8.35 -9.29
C ASP A 87 -10.31 -8.56 -8.69
N LEU A 88 -9.85 -7.63 -7.87
CA LEU A 88 -8.55 -7.66 -7.19
C LEU A 88 -8.70 -7.83 -5.67
N LYS A 89 -9.89 -8.22 -5.20
CA LYS A 89 -10.13 -8.41 -3.77
C LYS A 89 -9.20 -9.47 -3.19
N GLY A 90 -8.60 -9.15 -2.04
CA GLY A 90 -7.64 -10.02 -1.38
C GLY A 90 -6.25 -10.10 -2.04
N ARG A 91 -6.00 -9.41 -3.16
CA ARG A 91 -4.65 -9.36 -3.75
C ARG A 91 -3.68 -8.68 -2.79
N VAL A 92 -2.50 -9.29 -2.65
CA VAL A 92 -1.40 -8.79 -1.80
C VAL A 92 -0.15 -8.75 -2.65
N TYR A 93 0.29 -7.54 -3.01
CA TYR A 93 1.50 -7.35 -3.82
C TYR A 93 2.77 -7.24 -2.99
N TYR A 94 2.71 -6.56 -1.85
CA TYR A 94 3.89 -6.28 -1.03
C TYR A 94 4.04 -7.28 0.11
N GLU A 95 5.10 -8.08 0.01
CA GLU A 95 5.54 -9.03 1.03
C GLU A 95 6.95 -8.64 1.52
N PRO A 96 7.06 -7.83 2.59
CA PRO A 96 8.35 -7.40 3.10
C PRO A 96 9.20 -8.59 3.56
N THR A 97 10.50 -8.49 3.32
CA THR A 97 11.51 -9.44 3.80
C THR A 97 11.79 -9.23 5.30
N GLU A 98 12.71 -10.02 5.84
CA GLU A 98 13.22 -9.84 7.20
C GLU A 98 14.50 -8.99 7.24
N GLN A 99 14.93 -8.44 6.11
CA GLN A 99 16.17 -7.67 6.01
C GLN A 99 15.98 -6.24 6.53
N GLY A 100 16.87 -5.83 7.44
CA GLY A 100 16.91 -4.47 7.97
C GLY A 100 15.58 -3.98 8.54
N TYR A 101 15.11 -2.84 8.07
CA TYR A 101 13.88 -2.22 8.56
C TYR A 101 12.60 -2.95 8.11
N GLU A 102 12.66 -3.76 7.05
CA GLU A 102 11.49 -4.50 6.56
C GLU A 102 10.95 -5.50 7.60
N ALA A 103 11.81 -6.04 8.49
CA ALA A 103 11.34 -6.88 9.58
C ALA A 103 10.31 -6.18 10.49
N LYS A 104 10.49 -4.88 10.76
CA LYS A 104 9.52 -4.08 11.53
C LYS A 104 8.24 -3.85 10.74
N ILE A 105 8.36 -3.56 9.43
CA ILE A 105 7.22 -3.39 8.53
C ILE A 105 6.41 -4.69 8.45
N ARG A 106 7.07 -5.83 8.29
CA ARG A 106 6.47 -7.17 8.24
C ARG A 106 5.62 -7.45 9.46
N LYS A 107 6.16 -7.22 10.67
CA LYS A 107 5.40 -7.37 11.93
C LYS A 107 4.15 -6.48 11.96
N ARG A 108 4.26 -5.22 11.55
CA ARG A 108 3.12 -4.30 11.47
C ARG A 108 2.05 -4.77 10.47
N LEU A 109 2.46 -5.19 9.27
CA LEU A 109 1.53 -5.68 8.25
C LEU A 109 0.86 -6.99 8.67
N GLN A 110 1.58 -7.91 9.32
CA GLN A 110 0.99 -9.13 9.87
C GLN A 110 -0.10 -8.82 10.90
N ARG A 111 0.15 -7.86 11.80
CA ARG A 111 -0.86 -7.38 12.76
C ARG A 111 -2.10 -6.83 12.07
N TRP A 112 -1.93 -5.95 11.07
CA TRP A 112 -3.05 -5.39 10.31
C TRP A 112 -3.83 -6.44 9.52
N ARG A 113 -3.14 -7.41 8.90
CA ARG A 113 -3.77 -8.56 8.22
C ARG A 113 -4.58 -9.42 9.20
N ARG A 114 -4.09 -9.60 10.43
CA ARG A 114 -4.84 -10.30 11.48
C ARG A 114 -6.11 -9.55 11.87
N ILE A 115 -5.99 -8.26 12.21
CA ILE A 115 -7.15 -7.40 12.55
C ILE A 115 -8.20 -7.43 11.43
N LYS A 116 -7.75 -7.36 10.17
CA LYS A 116 -8.66 -7.40 9.02
C LYS A 116 -9.41 -8.73 8.92
N ARG A 117 -8.74 -9.87 9.11
CA ARG A 117 -9.40 -11.18 9.12
C ARG A 117 -10.43 -11.29 10.25
N GLU A 118 -10.04 -10.91 11.46
CA GLU A 118 -10.92 -10.94 12.64
C GLU A 118 -12.20 -10.11 12.38
N ARG A 119 -12.08 -8.91 11.82
CA ARG A 119 -13.25 -8.07 11.48
C ARG A 119 -14.12 -8.64 10.38
N ASN A 120 -13.52 -9.23 9.34
CA ASN A 120 -14.26 -9.86 8.26
C ASN A 120 -15.03 -11.10 8.76
N GLU A 121 -14.45 -11.86 9.69
CA GLU A 121 -15.11 -13.01 10.34
C GLU A 121 -16.28 -12.56 11.23
N THR A 122 -16.11 -11.48 12.00
CA THR A 122 -17.22 -10.90 12.79
C THR A 122 -18.37 -10.46 11.90
N ALA A 123 -18.08 -9.72 10.82
CA ALA A 123 -19.11 -9.26 9.88
C ALA A 123 -19.85 -10.43 9.21
N ALA A 124 -19.15 -11.52 8.86
CA ALA A 124 -19.75 -12.70 8.24
C ALA A 124 -20.62 -13.55 9.18
N ASN A 125 -20.45 -13.43 10.51
CA ASN A 125 -21.26 -14.15 11.50
C ASN A 125 -22.49 -13.34 11.97
N GLU A 126 -22.54 -12.05 11.64
CA GLU A 126 -23.65 -11.14 11.96
C GLU A 126 -24.67 -11.01 10.80
N GLU A 127 -24.32 -11.48 9.60
CA GLU A 127 -25.19 -11.64 8.42
C GLU A 127 -25.86 -13.02 8.36
#